data_AF-A0A8H5GYQ9-F1
#
_entry.id   AF-A0A8H5GYQ9-F1
#
_cell.length_a   1.000
_cell.length_b   1.000
_cell.length_c   1.000
_cell.angle_alpha   90.00
_cell.angle_beta   90.00
_cell.angle_gamma   90.00
#
_symmetry.space_group_name_H-M   'P 1'
#
loop_
_entity.id
_entity.type
_entity.pdbx_description
1 polymer ?
#
loop_
_entity_poly.entity_id
_entity_poly.type
_entity_poly.pdbx_seq_one_letter_code
_entity_poly.pdbx_strand_id
1 'polypeptide(L)'
;MPKKMQRLDESPDFRPFKFRIQAFTNAFLEELARQGYPEEKIPMKKVRHYLWRQPYIQRFNEDGRKAKTKGNHVWNIEAKKMGDGNWEFRPFHRKLSGTPPSVAYCGLRWHWSPRVWDPQASFQGVPVYFSSPSLPSWLSWNGDELSGVPPPDAQSCDITVMAKFMLGGQEGQVSHSFRINIAPRSAVDTTFSRSPTTNVNESSRRASDMFRPPPPPPPSQPPNVSENAPARVVEVLQNVAQRVTEAAHIQQMSTRPTENISTLVKQRQAVEQSLVAYDQALTGPTPPETHRLAVAAQAVVAEAAQSAVAPRAAAAGITPTPLLAIQVASVGEMTDLAQEALAEVVKMQGVGSNNVDVIEATSSLLASRTRQHDISFKRLSCQPNHT
;
A
#
# COMPACT_ATOMS: atom_id res chain seq x y z
N MET A 1 3.73 -31.67 15.34
CA MET A 1 3.91 -31.71 13.87
C MET A 1 2.65 -32.05 13.03
N PRO A 2 1.54 -32.68 13.51
CA PRO A 2 0.47 -33.15 12.60
C PRO A 2 -0.57 -32.11 12.15
N LYS A 3 -0.83 -31.08 12.97
CA LYS A 3 -1.97 -30.16 12.76
C LYS A 3 -1.86 -29.23 11.54
N LYS A 4 -0.67 -29.03 10.97
CA LYS A 4 -0.46 -28.20 9.77
C LYS A 4 -0.73 -28.96 8.46
N MET A 5 -0.59 -30.28 8.44
CA MET A 5 -0.87 -31.09 7.25
C MET A 5 -2.37 -31.31 7.03
N GLN A 6 -3.18 -31.29 8.08
CA GLN A 6 -4.63 -31.53 7.99
C GLN A 6 -5.39 -30.39 7.27
N ARG A 7 -4.90 -29.14 7.34
CA ARG A 7 -5.44 -27.99 6.60
C ARG A 7 -5.04 -27.95 5.11
N LEU A 8 -4.18 -28.87 4.68
CA LEU A 8 -3.70 -28.97 3.31
C LEU A 8 -4.71 -29.70 2.41
N ASP A 9 -5.61 -30.48 3.00
CA ASP A 9 -6.64 -31.27 2.31
C ASP A 9 -7.86 -30.43 1.88
N GLU A 10 -8.05 -29.23 2.44
CA GLU A 10 -9.28 -28.45 2.31
C GLU A 10 -9.27 -27.36 1.22
N SER A 11 -8.18 -27.19 0.45
CA SER A 11 -8.11 -26.09 -0.54
C SER A 11 -7.60 -26.52 -1.91
N PRO A 12 -8.35 -26.20 -2.99
CA PRO A 12 -7.98 -26.52 -4.36
C PRO A 12 -6.96 -25.54 -4.96
N ASP A 13 -6.34 -24.67 -4.17
CA ASP A 13 -5.39 -23.66 -4.67
C ASP A 13 -3.93 -24.06 -4.41
N PHE A 14 -3.04 -23.52 -5.24
CA PHE A 14 -1.61 -23.64 -5.02
C PHE A 14 -1.20 -22.93 -3.74
N ARG A 15 -0.45 -23.62 -2.89
CA ARG A 15 0.05 -23.09 -1.61
C ARG A 15 1.58 -23.02 -1.62
N PRO A 16 2.17 -22.00 -0.99
CA PRO A 16 3.60 -21.90 -0.87
C PRO A 16 4.12 -22.85 0.22
N PHE A 17 5.16 -23.62 -0.09
CA PHE A 17 5.94 -24.39 0.88
C PHE A 17 7.37 -23.88 0.94
N LYS A 18 7.99 -24.03 2.10
CA LYS A 18 9.38 -23.63 2.32
C LYS A 18 10.18 -24.81 2.82
N PHE A 19 11.30 -25.10 2.18
CA PHE A 19 12.19 -26.17 2.60
C PHE A 19 13.56 -25.64 2.97
N ARG A 20 14.14 -26.24 4.01
CA ARG A 20 15.58 -26.10 4.26
C ARG A 20 16.33 -26.84 3.16
N ILE A 21 17.21 -26.13 2.46
CA ILE A 21 17.91 -26.62 1.27
C ILE A 21 18.62 -27.94 1.55
N GLN A 22 19.33 -28.03 2.68
CA GLN A 22 20.06 -29.23 3.08
C GLN A 22 19.12 -30.42 3.31
N ALA A 23 18.06 -30.25 4.09
CA ALA A 23 17.10 -31.32 4.37
C ALA A 23 16.43 -31.83 3.09
N PHE A 24 16.03 -30.92 2.20
CA PHE A 24 15.44 -31.30 0.90
C PHE A 24 16.44 -32.04 0.01
N THR A 25 17.70 -31.58 -0.05
CA THR A 25 18.74 -32.23 -0.86
C THR A 25 19.02 -33.65 -0.36
N ASN A 26 19.08 -33.85 0.96
CA ASN A 26 19.32 -35.17 1.55
C ASN A 26 18.15 -36.12 1.27
N ALA A 27 16.91 -35.69 1.52
CA ALA A 27 15.72 -36.48 1.21
C ALA A 27 15.65 -36.85 -0.29
N PHE A 28 16.05 -35.94 -1.19
CA PHE A 28 16.10 -36.22 -2.62
C PHE A 28 17.18 -37.25 -2.97
N LEU A 29 18.34 -37.23 -2.31
CA LEU A 29 19.39 -38.24 -2.48
C LEU A 29 18.95 -39.61 -1.97
N GLU A 30 18.27 -39.67 -0.83
CA GLU A 30 17.69 -40.90 -0.29
C GLU A 30 16.67 -41.51 -1.27
N GLU A 31 15.81 -40.68 -1.86
CA GLU A 31 14.86 -41.14 -2.89
C GLU A 31 15.56 -41.61 -4.16
N LEU A 32 16.59 -40.91 -4.65
CA LEU A 32 17.39 -41.36 -5.79
C LEU A 32 18.06 -42.71 -5.52
N ALA A 33 18.61 -42.92 -4.33
CA ALA A 33 19.21 -44.19 -3.94
C ALA A 33 18.16 -45.31 -3.93
N ARG A 34 16.96 -45.04 -3.40
CA ARG A 34 15.82 -45.98 -3.41
C ARG A 34 15.40 -46.37 -4.84
N GLN A 35 15.54 -45.45 -5.80
CA GLN A 35 15.27 -45.67 -7.22
C GLN A 35 16.46 -46.31 -7.98
N GLY A 36 17.53 -46.72 -7.29
CA GLY A 36 18.69 -47.39 -7.88
C GLY A 36 19.79 -46.47 -8.40
N TYR A 37 19.76 -45.19 -8.03
CA TYR A 37 20.75 -44.16 -8.36
C TYR A 37 21.46 -43.64 -7.09
N PRO A 38 22.29 -44.47 -6.44
CA PRO A 38 23.01 -44.05 -5.25
C PRO A 38 24.15 -43.06 -5.58
N GLU A 39 24.79 -42.52 -4.56
CA GLU A 39 25.77 -41.43 -4.68
C GLU A 39 26.96 -41.80 -5.58
N GLU A 40 27.33 -43.08 -5.66
CA GLU A 40 28.40 -43.57 -6.54
C GLU A 40 28.06 -43.38 -8.02
N LYS A 41 26.78 -43.46 -8.39
CA LYS A 41 26.31 -43.23 -9.77
C LYS A 41 26.06 -41.75 -10.04
N ILE A 42 25.44 -41.06 -9.10
CA ILE A 42 25.11 -39.63 -9.22
C ILE A 42 25.69 -38.87 -8.03
N PRO A 43 26.89 -38.29 -8.18
CA PRO A 43 27.51 -37.52 -7.12
C PRO A 43 26.62 -36.36 -6.68
N MET A 44 26.60 -36.08 -5.37
CA MET A 44 25.81 -35.00 -4.76
C MET A 44 25.98 -33.64 -5.45
N LYS A 45 27.17 -33.33 -5.99
CA LYS A 45 27.42 -32.10 -6.76
C LYS A 45 26.50 -31.99 -7.98
N LYS A 46 26.28 -33.08 -8.72
CA LYS A 46 25.36 -33.10 -9.88
C LYS A 46 23.92 -32.93 -9.44
N VAL A 47 23.52 -33.56 -8.33
CA VAL A 47 22.16 -33.42 -7.76
C VAL A 47 21.86 -31.98 -7.36
N ARG A 48 22.77 -31.33 -6.62
CA ARG A 48 22.62 -29.91 -6.27
C ARG A 48 22.47 -29.03 -7.51
N HIS A 49 23.30 -29.29 -8.52
CA HIS A 49 23.26 -28.55 -9.77
C HIS A 49 21.95 -28.74 -10.54
N TYR A 50 21.39 -29.95 -10.53
CA TYR A 50 20.08 -30.26 -11.09
C TYR A 50 18.98 -29.48 -10.35
N LEU A 51 18.98 -29.53 -9.01
CA LEU A 51 17.99 -28.85 -8.17
C LEU A 51 18.02 -27.33 -8.34
N TRP A 52 19.21 -26.73 -8.52
CA TRP A 52 19.37 -25.29 -8.75
C TRP A 52 18.80 -24.78 -10.08
N ARG A 53 18.47 -25.69 -11.02
CA ARG A 53 17.88 -25.33 -12.32
C ARG A 53 16.41 -25.69 -12.42
N GLN A 54 15.79 -26.20 -11.35
CA GLN A 54 14.39 -26.62 -11.41
C GLN A 54 13.46 -25.40 -11.43
N PRO A 55 12.57 -25.28 -12.44
CA PRO A 55 11.68 -24.14 -12.56
C PRO A 55 10.67 -24.06 -11.40
N TYR A 56 10.41 -25.17 -10.72
CA TYR A 56 9.49 -25.28 -9.57
C TYR A 56 10.10 -24.79 -8.25
N ILE A 57 11.37 -24.37 -8.24
CA ILE A 57 12.09 -23.98 -7.02
C ILE A 57 12.43 -22.50 -7.07
N GLN A 58 11.76 -21.68 -6.28
CA GLN A 58 12.15 -20.29 -6.09
C GLN A 58 13.31 -20.19 -5.09
N ARG A 59 14.44 -19.64 -5.53
CA ARG A 59 15.66 -19.45 -4.74
C ARG A 59 15.81 -18.00 -4.26
N PHE A 60 15.35 -17.05 -5.06
CA PHE A 60 15.44 -15.61 -4.79
C PHE A 60 14.04 -15.01 -4.55
N ASN A 61 13.95 -14.13 -3.55
CA ASN A 61 12.77 -13.31 -3.29
C ASN A 61 12.64 -12.21 -4.34
N GLU A 62 11.50 -11.50 -4.36
CA GLU A 62 11.25 -10.39 -5.27
C GLU A 62 12.30 -9.27 -5.17
N ASP A 63 12.95 -9.12 -4.01
CA ASP A 63 14.07 -8.19 -3.78
C ASP A 63 15.42 -8.64 -4.40
N GLY A 64 15.45 -9.79 -5.07
CA GLY A 64 16.66 -10.38 -5.63
C GLY A 64 17.64 -10.95 -4.58
N ARG A 65 17.18 -11.13 -3.34
CA ARG A 65 17.94 -11.75 -2.24
C ARG A 65 17.59 -13.23 -2.09
N LYS A 66 18.55 -14.07 -1.69
CA LYS A 66 18.30 -15.49 -1.40
C LYS A 66 17.24 -15.61 -0.29
N ALA A 67 16.24 -16.45 -0.50
CA ALA A 67 15.18 -16.65 0.48
C ALA A 67 15.76 -17.21 1.80
N LYS A 68 15.34 -16.64 2.93
CA LYS A 68 15.77 -17.07 4.27
C LYS A 68 14.59 -17.19 5.22
N THR A 69 14.68 -18.15 6.14
CA THR A 69 13.76 -18.30 7.28
C THR A 69 14.57 -18.59 8.54
N LYS A 70 14.43 -17.74 9.56
CA LYS A 70 15.20 -17.83 10.82
C LYS A 70 16.71 -17.94 10.56
N GLY A 71 17.26 -16.99 9.81
CA GLY A 71 18.68 -16.90 9.47
C GLY A 71 19.21 -17.87 8.40
N ASN A 72 18.45 -18.88 8.01
CA ASN A 72 18.92 -19.94 7.12
C ASN A 72 18.28 -19.88 5.74
N HIS A 73 19.05 -20.26 4.72
CA HIS A 73 18.55 -20.32 3.34
C HIS A 73 17.46 -21.38 3.17
N VAL A 74 16.41 -21.00 2.46
CA VAL A 74 15.29 -21.86 2.11
C VAL A 74 15.02 -21.80 0.62
N TRP A 75 14.34 -22.82 0.11
CA TRP A 75 13.69 -22.78 -1.19
C TRP A 75 12.19 -22.69 -0.99
N ASN A 76 11.53 -21.88 -1.83
CA ASN A 76 10.07 -21.85 -1.88
C ASN A 76 9.59 -22.67 -3.09
N ILE A 77 8.49 -23.38 -2.91
CA ILE A 77 7.76 -24.05 -3.99
C ILE A 77 6.29 -23.65 -3.90
N GLU A 78 5.56 -23.72 -5.01
CA GLU A 78 4.11 -23.67 -4.99
C GLU A 78 3.56 -25.02 -5.42
N ALA A 79 2.69 -25.61 -4.59
CA ALA A 79 2.09 -26.90 -4.89
C ALA A 79 0.64 -26.99 -4.44
N LYS A 80 -0.12 -27.85 -5.11
CA LYS A 80 -1.51 -28.18 -4.83
C LYS A 80 -1.64 -29.70 -4.76
N LYS A 81 -2.47 -30.21 -3.83
CA LYS A 81 -2.76 -31.65 -3.72
C LYS A 81 -3.90 -32.00 -4.70
N MET A 82 -3.73 -33.06 -5.50
CA MET A 82 -4.64 -33.43 -6.58
C MET A 82 -5.56 -34.64 -6.25
N GLY A 83 -5.51 -35.15 -5.02
CA GLY A 83 -6.12 -36.44 -4.64
C GLY A 83 -5.12 -37.60 -4.72
N ASP A 84 -5.43 -38.73 -4.07
CA ASP A 84 -4.64 -39.99 -4.11
C ASP A 84 -3.14 -39.87 -3.75
N GLY A 85 -2.77 -38.85 -2.99
CA GLY A 85 -1.38 -38.58 -2.62
C GLY A 85 -0.56 -37.87 -3.70
N ASN A 86 -1.18 -37.48 -4.82
CA ASN A 86 -0.52 -36.75 -5.90
C ASN A 86 -0.44 -35.25 -5.64
N TRP A 87 0.63 -34.65 -6.16
CA TRP A 87 0.94 -33.23 -6.04
C TRP A 87 1.15 -32.61 -7.42
N GLU A 88 0.55 -31.44 -7.63
CA GLU A 88 0.81 -30.58 -8.76
C GLU A 88 1.69 -29.41 -8.31
N PHE A 89 2.76 -29.12 -9.05
CA PHE A 89 3.70 -28.05 -8.73
C PHE A 89 3.62 -26.95 -9.78
N ARG A 90 3.64 -25.70 -9.34
CA ARG A 90 3.62 -24.54 -10.25
C ARG A 90 5.04 -24.09 -10.56
N PRO A 91 5.41 -23.96 -11.84
CA PRO A 91 6.70 -23.39 -12.22
C PRO A 91 6.74 -21.89 -11.95
N PHE A 92 7.88 -21.41 -11.46
CA PHE A 92 8.17 -19.99 -11.35
C PHE A 92 8.77 -19.47 -12.64
N HIS A 93 8.30 -18.30 -13.05
CA HIS A 93 8.80 -17.61 -14.24
C HIS A 93 9.34 -16.24 -13.86
N ARG A 94 10.32 -15.78 -14.64
CA ARG A 94 10.80 -14.41 -14.56
C ARG A 94 9.64 -13.45 -14.90
N LYS A 95 9.48 -12.37 -14.15
CA LYS A 95 8.42 -11.38 -14.36
C LYS A 95 8.89 -9.98 -13.97
N LEU A 96 8.08 -8.98 -14.27
CA LEU A 96 8.22 -7.66 -13.69
C LEU A 96 7.65 -7.65 -12.26
N SER A 97 8.42 -7.12 -11.32
CA SER A 97 8.04 -6.85 -9.94
C SER A 97 7.87 -5.36 -9.71
N GLY A 98 7.17 -5.03 -8.62
CA GLY A 98 6.61 -3.70 -8.37
C GLY A 98 5.20 -3.63 -8.95
N THR A 99 4.20 -3.42 -8.10
CA THR A 99 2.80 -3.30 -8.54
C THR A 99 2.56 -1.89 -9.09
N PRO A 100 2.15 -1.72 -10.36
CA PRO A 100 1.82 -0.41 -10.89
C PRO A 100 0.55 0.14 -10.23
N PRO A 101 0.48 1.44 -9.90
CA PRO A 101 -0.77 2.04 -9.42
C PRO A 101 -1.85 1.93 -10.51
N SER A 102 -2.99 1.35 -10.17
CA SER A 102 -4.08 1.07 -11.11
C SER A 102 -4.93 2.30 -11.46
N VAL A 103 -4.71 3.43 -10.80
CA VAL A 103 -5.46 4.69 -10.97
C VAL A 103 -4.49 5.85 -11.16
N ALA A 104 -4.78 6.72 -12.12
CA ALA A 104 -4.10 7.99 -12.33
C ALA A 104 -5.13 9.13 -12.27
N TYR A 105 -4.84 10.18 -11.50
CA TYR A 105 -5.74 11.31 -11.32
C TYR A 105 -5.37 12.46 -12.25
N CYS A 106 -6.35 13.05 -12.93
CA CYS A 106 -6.11 14.18 -13.83
C CYS A 106 -5.38 15.33 -13.11
N GLY A 107 -4.28 15.80 -13.69
CA GLY A 107 -3.44 16.86 -13.11
C GLY A 107 -2.49 16.41 -12.00
N LEU A 108 -2.51 15.14 -11.56
CA LEU A 108 -1.55 14.59 -10.60
C LEU A 108 -0.51 13.70 -11.27
N ARG A 109 0.71 13.70 -10.74
CA ARG A 109 1.78 12.86 -11.25
C ARG A 109 1.51 11.40 -10.90
N TRP A 110 1.38 10.57 -11.93
CA TRP A 110 1.43 9.12 -11.84
C TRP A 110 2.84 8.64 -12.12
N HIS A 111 3.33 7.65 -11.39
CA HIS A 111 4.61 7.04 -11.67
C HIS A 111 4.70 5.58 -11.19
N TRP A 112 5.60 4.83 -11.82
CA TRP A 112 5.90 3.45 -11.45
C TRP A 112 7.33 3.07 -11.88
N SER A 113 8.05 2.37 -10.99
CA SER A 113 9.42 1.91 -11.23
C SER A 113 9.48 0.37 -11.18
N PRO A 114 9.28 -0.32 -12.31
CA PRO A 114 9.37 -1.78 -12.35
C PRO A 114 10.78 -2.29 -12.10
N ARG A 115 10.87 -3.56 -11.70
CA ARG A 115 12.13 -4.30 -11.64
C ARG A 115 11.94 -5.67 -12.28
N VAL A 116 13.00 -6.24 -12.85
CA VAL A 116 12.96 -7.64 -13.31
C VAL A 116 13.27 -8.53 -12.12
N TRP A 117 12.37 -9.47 -11.83
CA TRP A 117 12.57 -10.50 -10.82
C TRP A 117 12.73 -11.87 -11.48
N ASP A 118 13.72 -12.62 -11.00
CA ASP A 118 14.04 -13.97 -11.43
C ASP A 118 14.07 -14.94 -10.24
N PRO A 119 13.33 -16.06 -10.28
CA PRO A 119 13.35 -17.05 -9.20
C PRO A 119 14.71 -17.76 -9.03
N GLN A 120 15.55 -17.81 -10.05
CA GLN A 120 16.81 -18.57 -10.10
C GLN A 120 18.08 -17.74 -9.98
N ALA A 121 18.00 -16.42 -10.17
CA ALA A 121 19.15 -15.53 -10.18
C ALA A 121 18.85 -14.19 -9.49
N SER A 122 19.91 -13.54 -8.99
CA SER A 122 19.78 -12.15 -8.60
C SER A 122 19.87 -11.28 -9.85
N PHE A 123 18.97 -10.30 -9.96
CA PHE A 123 19.00 -9.27 -11.01
C PHE A 123 19.68 -7.98 -10.55
N GLN A 124 20.33 -7.98 -9.38
CA GLN A 124 21.08 -6.83 -8.90
C GLN A 124 22.28 -6.56 -9.82
N GLY A 125 22.33 -5.35 -10.39
CA GLY A 125 23.39 -4.92 -11.28
C GLY A 125 23.29 -5.44 -12.72
N VAL A 126 22.21 -6.13 -13.08
CA VAL A 126 21.95 -6.50 -14.48
C VAL A 126 21.34 -5.28 -15.18
N PRO A 127 21.94 -4.75 -16.25
CA PRO A 127 21.32 -3.67 -17.03
C PRO A 127 20.02 -4.16 -17.66
N VAL A 128 18.95 -3.39 -17.44
CA VAL A 128 17.62 -3.65 -18.01
C VAL A 128 17.21 -2.43 -18.81
N TYR A 129 16.68 -2.65 -20.01
CA TYR A 129 16.09 -1.61 -20.83
C TYR A 129 14.57 -1.78 -20.85
N PHE A 130 13.88 -0.78 -20.32
CA PHE A 130 12.42 -0.73 -20.30
C PHE A 130 11.88 0.04 -21.51
N SER A 131 10.80 -0.47 -22.08
CA SER A 131 10.11 0.16 -23.20
C SER A 131 8.64 -0.23 -23.23
N SER A 132 7.85 0.55 -23.94
CA SER A 132 6.43 0.27 -24.17
C SER A 132 6.12 0.50 -25.64
N PRO A 133 5.38 -0.41 -26.31
CA PRO A 133 5.10 -0.28 -27.74
C PRO A 133 4.13 0.87 -28.05
N SER A 134 3.24 1.19 -27.11
CA SER A 134 2.30 2.30 -27.20
C SER A 134 2.10 2.88 -25.81
N LEU A 135 2.20 4.21 -25.71
CA LEU A 135 1.93 4.97 -24.49
C LEU A 135 0.98 6.11 -24.83
N PRO A 136 0.05 6.46 -23.92
CA PRO A 136 -0.70 7.70 -24.06
C PRO A 136 0.27 8.89 -23.98
N SER A 137 -0.08 10.00 -24.63
CA SER A 137 0.79 11.18 -24.77
C SER A 137 1.29 11.77 -23.45
N TRP A 138 0.56 11.53 -22.36
CA TRP A 138 0.88 12.04 -21.03
C TRP A 138 1.86 11.16 -20.25
N LEU A 139 2.18 9.96 -20.73
CA LEU A 139 3.00 8.97 -20.04
C LEU A 139 4.28 8.69 -20.83
N SER A 140 5.42 8.69 -20.15
CA SER A 140 6.73 8.49 -20.79
C SER A 140 7.74 7.80 -19.87
N TRP A 141 8.74 7.16 -20.47
CA TRP A 141 9.86 6.59 -19.75
C TRP A 141 10.91 7.65 -19.43
N ASN A 142 11.32 7.73 -18.17
CA ASN A 142 12.47 8.48 -17.71
C ASN A 142 13.46 7.51 -17.04
N GLY A 143 14.38 6.98 -17.84
CA GLY A 143 15.23 5.86 -17.41
C GLY A 143 14.39 4.63 -17.05
N ASP A 144 14.44 4.21 -15.79
CA ASP A 144 13.74 3.03 -15.27
C ASP A 144 12.36 3.36 -14.66
N GLU A 145 11.90 4.61 -14.75
CA GLU A 145 10.62 5.06 -14.21
C GLU A 145 9.65 5.44 -15.33
N LEU A 146 8.48 4.81 -15.34
CA LEU A 146 7.36 5.20 -16.20
C LEU A 146 6.55 6.25 -15.44
N SER A 147 6.49 7.49 -15.93
CA SER A 147 5.79 8.57 -15.24
C SER A 147 5.11 9.56 -16.18
N GLY A 148 4.14 10.29 -15.65
CA GLY A 148 3.28 11.16 -16.44
C GLY A 148 2.25 11.93 -15.61
N VAL A 149 1.56 12.88 -16.25
CA VAL A 149 0.45 13.63 -15.64
C VAL A 149 -0.74 13.59 -16.60
N PRO A 150 -1.80 12.81 -16.33
CA PRO A 150 -2.92 12.71 -17.25
C PRO A 150 -3.66 14.05 -17.35
N PRO A 151 -3.92 14.55 -18.58
CA PRO A 151 -4.76 15.74 -18.78
C PRO A 151 -6.24 15.43 -18.47
N PRO A 152 -7.09 16.46 -18.33
CA PRO A 152 -8.51 16.29 -18.01
C PRO A 152 -9.32 15.43 -18.99
N ASP A 153 -8.89 15.34 -20.24
CA ASP A 153 -9.50 14.55 -21.32
C ASP A 153 -8.88 13.15 -21.48
N ALA A 154 -7.92 12.78 -20.62
CA ALA A 154 -7.29 11.46 -20.66
C ALA A 154 -8.31 10.35 -20.40
N GLN A 155 -8.15 9.24 -21.14
CA GLN A 155 -8.97 8.04 -20.98
C GLN A 155 -8.17 6.92 -20.31
N SER A 156 -8.88 6.05 -19.61
CA SER A 156 -8.31 4.81 -19.07
C SER A 156 -7.68 3.99 -20.19
N CYS A 157 -6.51 3.44 -19.95
CA CYS A 157 -5.70 2.79 -20.98
C CYS A 157 -5.04 1.52 -20.46
N ASP A 158 -4.78 0.59 -21.37
CA ASP A 158 -3.98 -0.60 -21.12
C ASP A 158 -2.54 -0.33 -21.53
N ILE A 159 -1.62 -0.46 -20.60
CA ILE A 159 -0.19 -0.26 -20.81
C ILE A 159 0.49 -1.61 -20.87
N THR A 160 1.36 -1.79 -21.87
CA THR A 160 2.27 -2.93 -21.94
C THR A 160 3.69 -2.45 -21.74
N VAL A 161 4.38 -3.03 -20.77
CA VAL A 161 5.79 -2.77 -20.48
C VAL A 161 6.62 -3.99 -20.84
N MET A 162 7.69 -3.75 -21.57
CA MET A 162 8.66 -4.72 -22.02
C MET A 162 10.00 -4.40 -21.37
N ALA A 163 10.61 -5.38 -20.72
CA ALA A 163 11.97 -5.28 -20.20
C ALA A 163 12.88 -6.23 -20.97
N LYS A 164 13.93 -5.68 -21.57
CA LYS A 164 14.98 -6.40 -22.28
C LYS A 164 16.27 -6.37 -21.46
N PHE A 165 16.97 -7.49 -21.39
CA PHE A 165 18.20 -7.60 -20.61
C PHE A 165 19.13 -8.67 -21.19
N MET A 166 20.40 -8.60 -20.82
CA MET A 166 21.40 -9.63 -21.14
C MET A 166 21.79 -10.37 -19.86
N LEU A 167 21.52 -11.68 -19.80
CA LEU A 167 21.87 -12.51 -18.66
C LEU A 167 22.71 -13.71 -19.12
N GLY A 168 23.95 -13.81 -18.63
CA GLY A 168 24.86 -14.89 -19.02
C GLY A 168 25.18 -14.93 -20.52
N GLY A 169 25.18 -13.76 -21.18
CA GLY A 169 25.42 -13.64 -22.62
C GLY A 169 24.20 -13.96 -23.50
N GLN A 170 23.05 -14.28 -22.93
CA GLN A 170 21.80 -14.48 -23.65
C GLN A 170 20.86 -13.29 -23.49
N GLU A 171 20.25 -12.87 -24.60
CA GLU A 171 19.18 -11.87 -24.57
C GLU A 171 17.91 -12.49 -23.99
N GLY A 172 17.32 -11.80 -23.01
CA GLY A 172 16.06 -12.16 -22.40
C GLY A 172 15.08 -11.00 -22.45
N GLN A 173 13.80 -11.34 -22.47
CA GLN A 173 12.71 -10.37 -22.46
C GLN A 173 11.60 -10.85 -21.52
N VAL A 174 11.00 -9.91 -20.79
CA VAL A 174 9.74 -10.12 -20.05
C VAL A 174 8.76 -8.99 -20.38
N SER A 175 7.47 -9.30 -20.42
CA SER A 175 6.41 -8.33 -20.66
C SER A 175 5.35 -8.39 -19.57
N HIS A 176 4.80 -7.24 -19.22
CA HIS A 176 3.66 -7.12 -18.30
C HIS A 176 2.67 -6.10 -18.85
N SER A 177 1.39 -6.48 -18.86
CA SER A 177 0.30 -5.59 -19.27
C SER A 177 -0.63 -5.34 -18.10
N PHE A 178 -1.03 -4.09 -17.91
CA PHE A 178 -1.93 -3.65 -16.84
C PHE A 178 -2.76 -2.46 -17.30
N ARG A 179 -3.87 -2.22 -16.59
CA ARG A 179 -4.78 -1.11 -16.88
C ARG A 179 -4.57 0.04 -15.90
N ILE A 180 -4.51 1.25 -16.43
CA ILE A 180 -4.57 2.49 -15.66
C ILE A 180 -5.96 3.09 -15.85
N ASN A 181 -6.69 3.28 -14.76
CA ASN A 181 -7.97 3.98 -14.77
C ASN A 181 -7.75 5.47 -14.55
N ILE A 182 -8.29 6.31 -15.43
CA ILE A 182 -8.23 7.77 -15.25
C ILE A 182 -9.38 8.21 -14.36
N ALA A 183 -9.06 8.94 -13.30
CA ALA A 183 -10.01 9.56 -12.40
C ALA A 183 -9.93 11.09 -12.52
N PRO A 184 -11.07 11.80 -12.56
CA PRO A 184 -11.08 13.26 -12.62
C PRO A 184 -10.50 13.87 -11.34
N ARG A 185 -9.94 15.07 -11.43
CA ARG A 185 -9.38 15.77 -10.26
C ARG A 185 -10.43 16.09 -9.19
N SER A 186 -11.69 16.25 -9.56
CA SER A 186 -12.81 16.46 -8.60
C SER A 186 -13.06 15.26 -7.69
N ALA A 187 -12.57 14.07 -8.05
CA ALA A 187 -12.53 12.92 -7.15
C ALA A 187 -11.75 13.26 -5.87
N VAL A 188 -10.70 14.06 -6.01
CA VAL A 188 -9.69 14.42 -5.02
C VAL A 188 -10.22 15.62 -4.17
N ASP A 189 -11.01 16.53 -4.75
CA ASP A 189 -11.60 17.67 -4.03
C ASP A 189 -12.95 17.35 -3.35
N THR A 190 -12.93 16.64 -2.22
CA THR A 190 -14.04 16.65 -1.25
C THR A 190 -13.87 17.77 -0.23
N THR A 191 -13.90 19.03 -0.69
CA THR A 191 -14.32 20.14 0.18
C THR A 191 -15.84 20.17 0.18
N PHE A 192 -16.44 19.78 1.30
CA PHE A 192 -17.87 19.86 1.55
C PHE A 192 -18.41 21.26 1.26
N SER A 193 -19.19 21.38 0.18
CA SER A 193 -20.21 22.41 0.06
C SER A 193 -21.16 22.26 1.24
N ARG A 194 -21.08 23.22 2.17
CA ARG A 194 -22.20 23.58 3.04
C ARG A 194 -23.44 23.74 2.16
N SER A 195 -24.53 23.08 2.55
CA SER A 195 -25.83 23.20 1.89
C SER A 195 -26.26 24.68 1.77
N PRO A 196 -27.00 25.06 0.71
CA PRO A 196 -27.42 26.44 0.49
C PRO A 196 -28.60 26.75 1.42
N THR A 197 -28.35 27.54 2.47
CA THR A 197 -29.43 28.29 3.11
C THR A 197 -29.73 29.52 2.26
N THR A 198 -30.90 29.49 1.65
CA THR A 198 -31.66 30.61 1.12
C THR A 198 -31.48 31.89 1.94
N ASN A 199 -31.16 33.01 1.28
CA ASN A 199 -31.73 34.30 1.63
C ASN A 199 -31.88 35.18 0.39
N VAL A 200 -33.13 35.55 0.15
CA VAL A 200 -33.65 36.44 -0.86
C VAL A 200 -33.70 37.85 -0.25
N ASN A 201 -33.10 38.84 -0.92
CA ASN A 201 -33.56 40.22 -1.12
C ASN A 201 -32.41 41.04 -1.70
N GLU A 202 -32.46 41.48 -2.95
CA GLU A 202 -33.25 42.56 -3.55
C GLU A 202 -32.43 43.85 -3.74
N SER A 203 -32.22 44.14 -5.03
CA SER A 203 -32.50 45.43 -5.67
C SER A 203 -31.54 46.63 -5.53
N SER A 204 -31.00 46.98 -6.70
CA SER A 204 -30.93 48.33 -7.32
C SER A 204 -29.64 49.17 -7.31
N ARG A 205 -29.04 49.22 -8.51
CA ARG A 205 -28.72 50.42 -9.34
C ARG A 205 -28.01 51.62 -8.67
N ARG A 206 -26.81 52.00 -9.15
CA ARG A 206 -26.53 53.03 -10.20
C ARG A 206 -25.07 53.54 -10.19
N ALA A 207 -24.60 53.81 -11.41
CA ALA A 207 -23.72 54.90 -11.87
C ALA A 207 -22.29 55.10 -11.31
N SER A 208 -21.34 54.97 -12.26
CA SER A 208 -20.25 55.90 -12.59
C SER A 208 -19.46 56.58 -11.48
N ASP A 209 -18.14 56.35 -11.44
CA ASP A 209 -17.20 57.46 -11.56
C ASP A 209 -15.82 57.05 -12.06
N MET A 210 -15.21 57.94 -12.83
CA MET A 210 -13.84 57.91 -13.29
C MET A 210 -12.88 58.12 -12.10
N PHE A 211 -11.73 57.45 -12.15
CA PHE A 211 -10.38 57.85 -11.70
C PHE A 211 -9.61 56.61 -11.23
N ARG A 212 -8.57 56.27 -12.01
CA ARG A 212 -7.77 55.05 -11.89
C ARG A 212 -6.39 55.41 -11.30
N PRO A 213 -6.01 54.92 -10.11
CA PRO A 213 -4.61 54.83 -9.71
C PRO A 213 -3.99 53.53 -10.28
N PRO A 214 -2.67 53.48 -10.52
CA PRO A 214 -2.01 52.29 -11.04
C PRO A 214 -2.03 51.14 -10.01
N PRO A 215 -2.16 49.88 -10.45
CA PRO A 215 -2.22 48.73 -9.54
C PRO A 215 -0.85 48.51 -8.87
N PRO A 216 -0.83 48.10 -7.58
CA PRO A 216 0.39 47.63 -6.94
C PRO A 216 0.91 46.34 -7.61
N PRO A 217 2.22 46.05 -7.53
CA PRO A 217 2.79 44.83 -8.09
C PRO A 217 2.10 43.60 -7.50
N PRO A 218 1.93 42.51 -8.28
CA PRO A 218 1.19 41.35 -7.83
C PRO A 218 1.83 40.78 -6.56
N PRO A 219 1.05 40.42 -5.52
CA PRO A 219 1.58 39.60 -4.45
C PRO A 219 2.09 38.31 -5.09
N SER A 220 3.36 38.01 -4.82
CA SER A 220 3.98 36.70 -5.06
C SER A 220 2.97 35.61 -4.69
N GLN A 221 2.57 34.83 -5.70
CA GLN A 221 1.69 33.68 -5.52
C GLN A 221 2.21 32.85 -4.34
N PRO A 222 1.37 32.51 -3.34
CA PRO A 222 1.74 31.43 -2.44
C PRO A 222 1.95 30.17 -3.30
N PRO A 223 2.89 29.29 -2.92
CA PRO A 223 3.07 28.03 -3.64
C PRO A 223 1.70 27.33 -3.75
N ASN A 224 1.42 26.76 -4.91
CA ASN A 224 0.27 25.89 -5.14
C ASN A 224 0.38 24.68 -4.19
N VAL A 225 -0.12 24.79 -2.95
CA VAL A 225 0.01 23.72 -1.94
C VAL A 225 -1.22 22.81 -1.89
N SER A 226 -2.27 23.02 -2.67
CA SER A 226 -3.57 22.36 -2.43
C SER A 226 -3.76 20.95 -3.02
N GLU A 227 -2.79 20.37 -3.73
CA GLU A 227 -3.06 19.24 -4.66
C GLU A 227 -2.83 17.81 -4.14
N ASN A 228 -2.25 17.59 -2.95
CA ASN A 228 -1.80 16.25 -2.54
C ASN A 228 -2.58 15.58 -1.40
N ALA A 229 -3.59 16.22 -0.81
CA ALA A 229 -4.22 15.70 0.41
C ALA A 229 -4.86 14.30 0.24
N PRO A 230 -5.62 13.98 -0.83
CA PRO A 230 -6.35 12.70 -0.92
C PRO A 230 -5.46 11.54 -1.37
N ALA A 231 -4.46 11.81 -2.22
CA ALA A 231 -3.42 10.83 -2.53
C ALA A 231 -2.69 10.40 -1.26
N ARG A 232 -2.43 11.34 -0.35
CA ARG A 232 -1.83 11.05 0.96
C ARG A 232 -2.78 10.31 1.90
N VAL A 233 -4.09 10.57 1.84
CA VAL A 233 -5.09 9.78 2.59
C VAL A 233 -5.06 8.33 2.13
N VAL A 234 -5.08 8.08 0.81
CA VAL A 234 -4.96 6.73 0.23
C VAL A 234 -3.64 6.06 0.64
N GLU A 235 -2.52 6.77 0.53
CA GLU A 235 -1.20 6.25 0.90
C GLU A 235 -1.13 5.86 2.38
N VAL A 236 -1.65 6.70 3.29
CA VAL A 236 -1.70 6.39 4.72
C VAL A 236 -2.57 5.16 4.98
N LEU A 237 -3.77 5.08 4.39
CA LEU A 237 -4.67 3.94 4.57
C LEU A 237 -4.07 2.64 4.01
N GLN A 238 -3.41 2.69 2.86
CA GLN A 238 -2.70 1.54 2.28
C GLN A 238 -1.55 1.07 3.18
N ASN A 239 -0.75 2.00 3.71
CA ASN A 239 0.33 1.69 4.64
C ASN A 239 -0.20 1.08 5.96
N VAL A 240 -1.33 1.58 6.49
CA VAL A 240 -2.00 0.98 7.66
C VAL A 240 -2.46 -0.45 7.33
N ALA A 241 -3.13 -0.66 6.19
CA ALA A 241 -3.60 -1.98 5.77
C ALA A 241 -2.43 -2.98 5.61
N GLN A 242 -1.32 -2.54 5.02
CA GLN A 242 -0.13 -3.36 4.85
C GLN A 242 0.47 -3.77 6.19
N ARG A 243 0.60 -2.85 7.13
CA ARG A 243 1.14 -3.13 8.48
C ARG A 243 0.25 -4.06 9.29
N VAL A 244 -1.07 -3.88 9.24
CA VAL A 244 -2.00 -4.79 9.91
C VAL A 244 -1.94 -6.19 9.28
N THR A 245 -1.77 -6.26 7.95
CA THR A 245 -1.59 -7.53 7.24
C THR A 245 -0.29 -8.24 7.64
N GLU A 246 0.81 -7.51 7.76
CA GLU A 246 2.09 -8.04 8.22
C GLU A 246 2.00 -8.50 9.70
N ALA A 247 1.40 -7.70 10.58
CA ALA A 247 1.17 -8.07 11.98
C ALA A 247 0.30 -9.33 12.11
N ALA A 248 -0.76 -9.44 11.31
CA ALA A 248 -1.61 -10.63 11.26
C ALA A 248 -0.82 -11.86 10.79
N HIS A 249 0.03 -11.70 9.78
CA HIS A 249 0.89 -12.78 9.28
C HIS A 249 1.92 -13.24 10.32
N ILE A 250 2.55 -12.31 11.02
CA ILE A 250 3.50 -12.59 12.11
C ILE A 250 2.81 -13.35 13.25
N GLN A 251 1.61 -12.92 13.65
CA GLN A 251 0.87 -13.60 14.71
C GLN A 251 0.36 -14.99 14.30
N GLN A 252 -0.03 -15.19 13.05
CA GLN A 252 -0.38 -16.52 12.52
C GLN A 252 0.80 -17.51 12.55
N MET A 253 2.04 -17.02 12.51
CA MET A 253 3.24 -17.84 12.65
C MET A 253 3.62 -18.14 14.11
N SER A 254 3.03 -17.43 15.08
CA SER A 254 3.24 -17.64 16.51
C SER A 254 2.34 -18.77 17.04
N THR A 255 2.86 -19.61 17.93
CA THR A 255 2.20 -20.87 18.37
C THR A 255 1.16 -20.70 19.49
N ARG A 256 0.74 -19.47 19.81
CA ARG A 256 -0.33 -19.19 20.78
C ARG A 256 -1.52 -18.54 20.09
N PRO A 257 -2.68 -19.20 19.98
CA PRO A 257 -3.89 -18.55 19.50
C PRO A 257 -4.39 -17.62 20.60
N THR A 258 -4.10 -16.34 20.46
CA THR A 258 -4.63 -15.28 21.35
C THR A 258 -5.73 -14.52 20.63
N GLU A 259 -6.63 -13.90 21.40
CA GLU A 259 -7.64 -12.91 20.98
C GLU A 259 -7.09 -11.82 20.03
N ASN A 260 -5.77 -11.67 19.97
CA ASN A 260 -5.06 -10.75 19.08
C ASN A 260 -5.21 -11.08 17.57
N ILE A 261 -5.42 -12.33 17.15
CA ILE A 261 -5.52 -12.64 15.70
C ILE A 261 -6.87 -12.17 15.15
N SER A 262 -7.97 -12.38 15.88
CA SER A 262 -9.30 -11.95 15.45
C SER A 262 -9.43 -10.42 15.43
N THR A 263 -8.79 -9.73 16.39
CA THR A 263 -8.71 -8.27 16.40
C THR A 263 -7.89 -7.73 15.22
N LEU A 264 -6.77 -8.36 14.85
CA LEU A 264 -6.01 -7.96 13.65
C LEU A 264 -6.76 -8.20 12.34
N VAL A 265 -7.48 -9.32 12.22
CA VAL A 265 -8.37 -9.56 11.07
C VAL A 265 -9.44 -8.48 10.98
N LYS A 266 -10.01 -8.08 12.12
CA LYS A 266 -11.01 -7.01 12.18
C LYS A 266 -10.43 -5.65 11.78
N GLN A 267 -9.26 -5.30 12.30
CA GLN A 267 -8.53 -4.08 11.90
C GLN A 267 -8.29 -4.07 10.38
N ARG A 268 -7.83 -5.20 9.81
CA ARG A 268 -7.57 -5.33 8.38
C ARG A 268 -8.84 -5.11 7.57
N GLN A 269 -9.92 -5.79 7.95
CA GLN A 269 -11.21 -5.69 7.27
C GLN A 269 -11.76 -4.26 7.31
N ALA A 270 -11.68 -3.57 8.46
CA ALA A 270 -12.19 -2.21 8.60
C ALA A 270 -11.42 -1.23 7.70
N VAL A 271 -10.09 -1.35 7.61
CA VAL A 271 -9.25 -0.48 6.78
C VAL A 271 -9.39 -0.81 5.30
N GLU A 272 -9.41 -2.10 4.92
CA GLU A 272 -9.60 -2.51 3.51
C GLU A 272 -10.96 -2.04 2.98
N GLN A 273 -12.03 -2.19 3.77
CA GLN A 273 -13.36 -1.69 3.38
C GLN A 273 -13.41 -0.16 3.34
N SER A 274 -12.70 0.51 4.24
CA SER A 274 -12.58 1.98 4.23
C SER A 274 -11.85 2.48 3.00
N LEU A 275 -10.78 1.80 2.58
CA LEU A 275 -10.04 2.12 1.37
C LEU A 275 -10.92 1.96 0.13
N VAL A 276 -11.65 0.84 0.01
CA VAL A 276 -12.58 0.60 -1.09
C VAL A 276 -13.71 1.63 -1.09
N ALA A 277 -14.28 1.94 0.06
CA ALA A 277 -15.34 2.94 0.18
C ALA A 277 -14.84 4.35 -0.16
N TYR A 278 -13.62 4.70 0.26
CA TYR A 278 -12.97 5.93 -0.10
C TYR A 278 -12.76 6.00 -1.62
N ASP A 279 -12.14 4.99 -2.24
CA ASP A 279 -11.95 4.91 -3.69
C ASP A 279 -13.27 5.03 -4.45
N GLN A 280 -14.34 4.37 -3.97
CA GLN A 280 -15.67 4.48 -4.56
C GLN A 280 -16.24 5.91 -4.46
N ALA A 281 -16.09 6.57 -3.30
CA ALA A 281 -16.52 7.95 -3.09
C ALA A 281 -15.72 8.95 -3.93
N LEU A 282 -14.46 8.64 -4.26
CA LEU A 282 -13.64 9.40 -5.21
C LEU A 282 -14.19 9.23 -6.65
N THR A 283 -14.67 8.04 -7.03
CA THR A 283 -15.12 7.77 -8.42
C THR A 283 -16.53 8.25 -8.78
N GLY A 284 -17.39 8.63 -7.83
CA GLY A 284 -18.74 9.11 -8.11
C GLY A 284 -19.74 8.97 -6.96
N PRO A 285 -21.05 9.14 -7.22
CA PRO A 285 -22.08 9.03 -6.18
C PRO A 285 -22.15 7.60 -5.64
N THR A 286 -21.89 7.45 -4.34
CA THR A 286 -21.90 6.18 -3.63
C THR A 286 -23.16 6.01 -2.76
N PRO A 287 -23.52 4.76 -2.40
CA PRO A 287 -24.51 4.51 -1.36
C PRO A 287 -24.18 5.29 -0.06
N PRO A 288 -25.19 5.69 0.74
CA PRO A 288 -24.98 6.56 1.90
C PRO A 288 -24.07 5.94 2.98
N GLU A 289 -24.11 4.62 3.17
CA GLU A 289 -23.21 3.92 4.09
C GLU A 289 -21.76 3.91 3.60
N THR A 290 -21.53 3.63 2.31
CA THR A 290 -20.21 3.71 1.67
C THR A 290 -19.65 5.13 1.78
N HIS A 291 -20.50 6.14 1.56
CA HIS A 291 -20.11 7.53 1.71
C HIS A 291 -19.73 7.86 3.15
N ARG A 292 -20.53 7.43 4.15
CA ARG A 292 -20.17 7.59 5.58
C ARG A 292 -18.83 6.97 5.90
N LEU A 293 -18.57 5.75 5.42
CA LEU A 293 -17.31 5.06 5.66
C LEU A 293 -16.12 5.79 5.04
N ALA A 294 -16.27 6.30 3.82
CA ALA A 294 -15.25 7.12 3.14
C ALA A 294 -14.92 8.40 3.93
N VAL A 295 -15.95 9.11 4.41
CA VAL A 295 -15.80 10.33 5.21
C VAL A 295 -15.12 10.04 6.54
N ALA A 296 -15.51 8.94 7.21
CA ALA A 296 -14.89 8.51 8.45
C ALA A 296 -13.41 8.15 8.25
N ALA A 297 -13.06 7.48 7.15
CA ALA A 297 -11.68 7.13 6.80
C ALA A 297 -10.82 8.38 6.57
N GLN A 298 -11.34 9.38 5.85
CA GLN A 298 -10.66 10.67 5.66
C GLN A 298 -10.46 11.40 7.00
N ALA A 299 -11.46 11.37 7.88
CA ALA A 299 -11.38 11.98 9.20
C ALA A 299 -10.29 11.33 10.07
N VAL A 300 -10.14 9.99 10.04
CA VAL A 300 -9.04 9.30 10.73
C VAL A 300 -7.67 9.84 10.30
N VAL A 301 -7.44 9.98 8.99
CA VAL A 301 -6.15 10.47 8.48
C VAL A 301 -5.95 11.95 8.81
N ALA A 302 -7.00 12.77 8.69
CA ALA A 302 -6.96 14.17 9.06
C ALA A 302 -6.58 14.38 10.53
N GLU A 303 -7.23 13.65 11.44
CA GLU A 303 -6.96 13.73 12.88
C GLU A 303 -5.58 13.16 13.24
N ALA A 304 -5.15 12.07 12.59
CA ALA A 304 -3.80 11.55 12.74
C ALA A 304 -2.74 12.57 12.30
N ALA A 305 -2.97 13.28 11.20
CA ALA A 305 -2.10 14.34 10.71
C ALA A 305 -2.03 15.52 11.69
N GLN A 306 -3.17 15.94 12.23
CA GLN A 306 -3.23 17.00 13.23
C GLN A 306 -2.50 16.61 14.51
N SER A 307 -2.68 15.37 14.99
CA SER A 307 -1.97 14.84 16.15
C SER A 307 -0.45 14.78 15.93
N ALA A 308 0.01 14.38 14.74
CA ALA A 308 1.43 14.35 14.38
C ALA A 308 2.08 15.75 14.37
N VAL A 309 1.33 16.78 13.93
CA VAL A 309 1.84 18.15 13.80
C VAL A 309 1.59 18.99 15.06
N ALA A 310 0.69 18.58 15.95
CA ALA A 310 0.30 19.32 17.16
C ALA A 310 1.49 19.78 18.03
N PRO A 311 2.53 18.98 18.31
CA PRO A 311 3.67 19.43 19.11
C PRO A 311 4.45 20.58 18.44
N ARG A 312 4.61 20.51 17.11
CA ARG A 312 5.32 21.52 16.32
C ARG A 312 4.50 22.79 16.18
N ALA A 313 3.19 22.64 15.99
CA ALA A 313 2.27 23.75 15.84
C ALA A 313 2.09 24.51 17.17
N ALA A 314 2.03 23.79 18.29
CA ALA A 314 2.02 24.38 19.64
C ALA A 314 3.29 25.20 19.92
N ALA A 315 4.47 24.70 19.54
CA ALA A 315 5.73 25.44 19.67
C ALA A 315 5.78 26.70 18.79
N ALA A 316 5.07 26.70 17.66
CA ALA A 316 4.97 27.84 16.74
C ALA A 316 3.79 28.78 17.04
N GLY A 317 2.91 28.45 17.99
CA GLY A 317 1.68 29.21 18.27
C GLY A 317 0.65 29.17 17.14
N ILE A 318 0.69 28.16 16.26
CA ILE A 318 -0.19 28.03 15.08
C ILE A 318 -1.15 26.86 15.29
N THR A 319 -2.43 27.04 14.95
CA THR A 319 -3.39 25.93 14.85
C THR A 319 -3.49 25.46 13.40
N PRO A 320 -2.99 24.26 13.03
CA PRO A 320 -2.98 23.80 11.66
C PRO A 320 -4.37 23.32 11.25
N THR A 321 -4.83 23.78 10.08
CA THR A 321 -6.05 23.23 9.45
C THR A 321 -5.83 21.76 9.07
N PRO A 322 -6.90 20.94 8.98
CA PRO A 322 -6.77 19.52 8.63
C PRO A 322 -5.98 19.28 7.33
N LEU A 323 -6.24 20.09 6.31
CA LEU A 323 -5.52 19.99 5.02
C LEU A 323 -4.04 20.33 5.15
N LEU A 324 -3.70 21.39 5.90
CA LEU A 324 -2.31 21.75 6.14
C LEU A 324 -1.59 20.69 6.97
N ALA A 325 -2.27 20.12 7.96
CA ALA A 325 -1.73 19.04 8.77
C ALA A 325 -1.43 17.80 7.91
N ILE A 326 -2.36 17.38 7.03
CA ILE A 326 -2.15 16.27 6.09
C ILE A 326 -0.94 16.53 5.18
N GLN A 327 -0.70 17.78 4.80
CA GLN A 327 0.42 18.17 3.93
C GLN A 327 1.76 18.25 4.65
N VAL A 328 1.79 18.59 5.93
CA VAL A 328 3.03 18.83 6.69
C VAL A 328 3.44 17.63 7.55
N ALA A 329 2.50 16.79 7.97
CA ALA A 329 2.79 15.57 8.72
C ALA A 329 3.62 14.59 7.88
N SER A 330 4.44 13.73 8.49
CA SER A 330 5.04 12.60 7.78
C SER A 330 4.00 11.52 7.53
N VAL A 331 4.04 10.84 6.37
CA VAL A 331 3.18 9.68 6.09
C VAL A 331 3.40 8.59 7.14
N GLY A 332 4.64 8.35 7.54
CA GLY A 332 4.97 7.37 8.58
C GLY A 332 4.31 7.69 9.93
N GLU A 333 4.36 8.94 10.37
CA GLU A 333 3.75 9.38 11.64
C GLU A 333 2.22 9.24 11.60
N MET A 334 1.59 9.63 10.48
CA MET A 334 0.15 9.48 10.29
C MET A 334 -0.27 8.01 10.32
N THR A 335 0.49 7.14 9.65
CA THR A 335 0.26 5.69 9.64
C THR A 335 0.39 5.10 11.05
N ASP A 336 1.43 5.47 11.81
CA ASP A 336 1.66 4.97 13.16
C ASP A 336 0.49 5.33 14.09
N LEU A 337 0.09 6.60 14.09
CA LEU A 337 -0.99 7.10 14.95
C LEU A 337 -2.36 6.52 14.57
N ALA A 338 -2.66 6.44 13.26
CA ALA A 338 -3.90 5.85 12.78
C ALA A 338 -3.99 4.35 13.13
N GLN A 339 -2.89 3.61 12.97
CA GLN A 339 -2.84 2.19 13.30
C GLN A 339 -2.96 1.93 14.82
N GLU A 340 -2.29 2.74 15.65
CA GLU A 340 -2.38 2.63 17.10
C GLU A 340 -3.82 2.87 17.59
N ALA A 341 -4.45 3.96 17.16
CA ALA A 341 -5.82 4.29 17.53
C ALA A 341 -6.82 3.24 17.06
N LEU A 342 -6.64 2.72 15.83
CA LEU A 342 -7.49 1.65 15.31
C LEU A 342 -7.37 0.37 16.14
N ALA A 343 -6.15 0.00 16.56
CA ALA A 343 -5.93 -1.18 17.37
C ALA A 343 -6.60 -1.06 18.75
N GLU A 344 -6.57 0.13 19.35
CA GLU A 344 -7.23 0.42 20.63
C GLU A 344 -8.76 0.34 20.51
N VAL A 345 -9.35 0.95 19.48
CA VAL A 345 -10.80 0.92 19.26
C VAL A 345 -11.31 -0.49 19.00
N VAL A 346 -10.60 -1.28 18.18
CA VAL A 346 -11.00 -2.68 17.92
C VAL A 346 -10.90 -3.52 19.19
N LYS A 347 -9.97 -3.23 20.09
CA LYS A 347 -9.88 -3.88 21.40
C LYS A 347 -11.04 -3.48 22.32
N MET A 348 -11.48 -2.21 22.27
CA MET A 348 -12.59 -1.71 23.09
C MET A 348 -13.97 -2.17 22.60
N GLN A 349 -14.22 -2.14 21.30
CA GLN A 349 -15.52 -2.49 20.71
C GLN A 349 -15.68 -3.99 20.45
N GLY A 350 -14.58 -4.72 20.30
CA GLY A 350 -14.59 -6.14 19.98
C GLY A 350 -14.75 -6.43 18.48
N VAL A 351 -14.60 -7.71 18.13
CA VAL A 351 -14.49 -8.17 16.73
C VAL A 351 -15.83 -8.24 15.98
N GLY A 352 -16.96 -8.18 16.71
CA GLY A 352 -18.31 -8.25 16.15
C GLY A 352 -18.90 -6.91 15.68
N SER A 353 -18.21 -5.80 15.93
CA SER A 353 -18.72 -4.44 15.68
C SER A 353 -18.77 -4.09 14.19
N ASN A 354 -19.60 -3.13 13.79
CA ASN A 354 -19.67 -2.68 12.40
C ASN A 354 -18.37 -1.94 12.01
N ASN A 355 -17.91 -2.08 10.76
CA ASN A 355 -16.69 -1.43 10.29
C ASN A 355 -16.82 0.10 10.25
N VAL A 356 -18.02 0.62 9.96
CA VAL A 356 -18.30 2.07 10.01
C VAL A 356 -18.10 2.61 11.42
N ASP A 357 -18.69 1.95 12.42
CA ASP A 357 -18.61 2.37 13.82
C ASP A 357 -17.18 2.28 14.38
N VAL A 358 -16.40 1.28 13.94
CA VAL A 358 -14.98 1.14 14.29
C VAL A 358 -14.17 2.34 13.77
N ILE A 359 -14.40 2.75 12.53
CA ILE A 359 -13.63 3.84 11.91
C ILE A 359 -14.06 5.21 12.43
N GLU A 360 -15.37 5.44 12.64
CA GLU A 360 -15.88 6.66 13.30
C GLU A 360 -15.41 6.78 14.76
N ALA A 361 -15.35 5.68 15.50
CA ALA A 361 -14.78 5.69 16.84
C ALA A 361 -13.27 5.91 16.83
N THR A 362 -12.56 5.43 15.81
CA THR A 362 -11.11 5.67 15.63
C THR A 362 -10.82 7.16 15.41
N SER A 363 -11.59 7.84 14.56
CA SER A 363 -11.42 9.29 14.36
C SER A 363 -11.78 10.07 15.64
N SER A 364 -12.84 9.68 16.33
CA SER A 364 -13.26 10.28 17.60
C SER A 364 -12.20 10.13 18.70
N LEU A 365 -11.54 8.97 18.78
CA LEU A 365 -10.44 8.72 19.71
C LEU A 365 -9.24 9.62 19.41
N LEU A 366 -8.84 9.72 18.13
CA LEU A 366 -7.75 10.60 17.71
C LEU A 366 -8.05 12.07 18.04
N ALA A 367 -9.26 12.54 17.73
CA ALA A 367 -9.69 13.91 18.06
C ALA A 367 -9.65 14.20 19.57
N SER A 368 -10.00 13.21 20.40
CA SER A 368 -9.94 13.33 21.86
C SER A 368 -8.51 13.47 22.39
N ARG A 369 -7.55 12.74 21.81
CA ARG A 369 -6.13 12.78 22.16
C ARG A 369 -5.50 14.12 21.81
N THR A 370 -5.86 14.68 20.65
CA THR A 370 -5.43 16.01 20.22
C THR A 370 -5.92 17.11 21.17
N ARG A 371 -7.17 17.03 21.67
CA ARG A 371 -7.72 17.99 22.63
C ARG A 371 -7.07 17.90 24.02
N GLN A 372 -6.74 16.71 24.51
CA GLN A 372 -6.05 16.54 25.79
C GLN A 372 -4.64 17.14 25.79
N HIS A 373 -3.94 17.09 24.65
CA HIS A 373 -2.65 17.76 24.48
C HIS A 373 -2.76 19.29 24.56
N ASP A 374 -3.79 19.89 23.96
CA ASP A 374 -4.02 21.35 24.00
C ASP A 374 -4.38 21.85 25.42
N ILE A 375 -5.16 21.08 26.18
CA ILE A 375 -5.53 21.42 27.57
C ILE A 375 -4.33 21.30 28.53
N SER A 376 -3.47 20.30 28.32
CA SER A 376 -2.29 20.09 29.16
C SER A 376 -1.23 21.18 28.94
N PHE A 377 -1.08 21.65 27.71
CA PHE A 377 -0.17 22.76 27.37
C PHE A 377 -0.66 24.10 27.96
N LYS A 378 -1.97 24.39 27.90
CA LYS A 378 -2.56 25.60 28.50
C LYS A 378 -2.49 25.64 30.03
N ARG A 379 -2.46 24.48 30.70
CA ARG A 379 -2.24 24.43 32.17
C ARG A 379 -0.79 24.70 32.56
N LEU A 380 0.18 24.33 31.72
CA LEU A 380 1.60 24.60 31.98
C LEU A 380 2.00 26.05 31.67
N SER A 381 1.31 26.72 30.73
CA SER A 381 1.54 28.14 30.42
C SER A 381 0.86 29.13 31.39
N CYS A 382 0.04 28.64 32.32
CA CYS A 382 -0.70 29.44 33.30
C CYS A 382 -0.27 29.15 34.75
N GLN A 383 1.02 28.86 34.98
CA GLN A 383 1.60 29.00 36.32
C GLN A 383 2.10 30.44 36.48
N PRO A 384 1.51 31.25 37.38
CA PRO A 384 2.09 32.54 37.72
C PRO A 384 3.42 32.28 38.44
N ASN A 385 4.50 32.86 37.91
CA ASN A 385 5.76 32.98 38.64
C ASN A 385 5.47 33.79 39.91
N HIS A 386 5.33 33.11 41.04
CA HIS A 386 5.43 33.73 42.36
C HIS A 386 6.92 33.84 42.70
N THR A 387 7.40 35.07 42.61
CA THR A 387 8.49 35.60 43.46
C THR A 387 8.16 35.52 44.93
#